data_AF-H1KV80-F1
#
_entry.id   AF-H1KV80-F1
#
_cell.length_a   1.000
_cell.length_b   1.000
_cell.length_c   1.000
_cell.angle_alpha   90.00
_cell.angle_beta   90.00
_cell.angle_gamma   90.00
#
_symmetry.space_group_name_H-M   'P 1'
#
loop_
_entity.id
_entity.type
_entity.pdbx_description
1 polymer ?
#
loop_
_entity_poly.entity_id
_entity_poly.type
_entity_poly.pdbx_seq_one_letter_code
_entity_poly.pdbx_strand_id
1 'polypeptide(L)' 'YSSHGFREHIWTTGARPAIPTKRNEEQLACPDWVYNNRNIVERLWARLKEWRAVATRYEKTAVSFAGVLCLAATLDWLK' A
#
# COMPACT_ATOMS: atom_id res chain seq x y z
N TYR A 1 -1.34 -15.83 5.05
CA TYR A 1 -1.29 -14.37 5.24
C TYR A 1 -2.60 -13.86 5.82
N SER A 2 -2.77 -13.96 7.14
CA SER A 2 -3.71 -13.14 7.91
C SER A 2 -2.98 -12.79 9.20
N SER A 3 -2.12 -11.77 9.13
CA SER A 3 -1.51 -11.25 10.34
C SER A 3 -2.59 -10.44 11.05
N HIS A 4 -3.26 -11.05 12.04
CA HIS A 4 -4.21 -10.32 12.89
C HIS A 4 -3.55 -9.07 13.48
N GLY A 5 -2.27 -9.15 13.87
CA GLY A 5 -1.50 -8.00 14.33
C GLY A 5 -1.31 -6.91 13.27
N PHE A 6 -1.22 -7.25 11.98
CA PHE A 6 -1.17 -6.24 10.92
C PHE A 6 -2.52 -5.52 10.76
N ARG A 7 -3.63 -6.25 10.85
CA ARG A 7 -4.97 -5.65 10.82
C ARG A 7 -5.19 -4.74 12.02
N GLU A 8 -4.78 -5.18 13.20
CA GLU A 8 -4.84 -4.39 14.44
C GLU A 8 -4.00 -3.11 14.31
N HIS A 9 -2.78 -3.19 13.78
CA HIS A 9 -1.96 -2.02 13.53
C HIS A 9 -2.60 -1.01 12.56
N ILE A 10 -3.28 -1.49 11.52
CA ILE A 10 -4.02 -0.62 10.59
C ILE A 10 -5.16 0.11 11.32
N TRP A 11 -5.89 -0.62 12.17
CA TRP A 11 -6.94 -0.04 13.00
C TRP A 11 -6.41 1.02 13.98
N THR A 12 -5.28 0.75 14.65
CA THR A 12 -4.68 1.72 15.59
C THR A 12 -4.17 2.97 14.89
N THR A 13 -3.80 2.85 13.62
CA THR A 13 -3.40 3.99 12.78
C THR A 13 -4.61 4.80 12.28
N GLY A 14 -5.84 4.38 12.59
CA GLY A 14 -7.09 5.05 12.17
C GLY A 14 -7.54 4.69 10.75
N ALA A 15 -6.94 3.68 10.12
CA ALA A 15 -7.30 3.19 8.80
C ALA A 15 -8.14 1.90 8.89
N ARG A 16 -8.86 1.57 7.80
CA ARG A 16 -9.64 0.32 7.70
C ARG A 16 -8.88 -0.71 6.86
N PRO A 17 -8.67 -1.95 7.36
CA PRO A 17 -7.95 -2.95 6.60
C PRO A 17 -8.77 -3.47 5.41
N ALA A 18 -8.25 -3.28 4.20
CA ALA A 18 -8.81 -3.78 2.93
C ALA A 18 -8.42 -5.24 2.63
N ILE A 19 -8.27 -6.07 3.66
CA ILE A 19 -7.75 -7.43 3.55
C ILE A 19 -8.91 -8.41 3.76
N PRO A 20 -9.28 -9.20 2.74
CA PRO A 20 -10.30 -10.22 2.91
C PRO A 20 -9.97 -11.17 4.06
N THR A 21 -11.01 -11.70 4.69
CA THR A 21 -10.85 -12.75 5.70
C THR A 21 -10.71 -14.10 5.02
N LYS A 22 -10.03 -15.01 5.70
CA LYS A 22 -10.03 -16.41 5.25
C LYS A 22 -11.38 -17.04 5.56
N ARG A 23 -11.68 -18.13 4.86
CA ARG A 23 -12.91 -18.91 5.07
C ARG A 23 -13.10 -19.39 6.52
N ASN A 24 -12.02 -19.54 7.29
CA ASN A 24 -12.02 -19.98 8.68
C ASN A 24 -11.91 -18.82 9.70
N GLU A 25 -12.05 -17.57 9.26
CA GLU A 25 -12.01 -16.38 10.10
C GLU A 25 -13.36 -15.65 10.05
N GLU A 26 -13.75 -15.01 11.15
CA GLU A 26 -14.93 -14.14 11.17
C GLU A 26 -14.80 -13.05 10.10
N GLN A 27 -15.89 -12.78 9.38
CA GLN A 27 -15.88 -11.85 8.26
C GLN A 27 -15.69 -10.42 8.74
N LEU A 28 -14.54 -9.83 8.38
CA LEU A 28 -14.27 -8.42 8.58
C LEU A 28 -14.86 -7.62 7.42
N ALA A 29 -15.29 -6.39 7.72
CA ALA A 29 -15.82 -5.46 6.73
C ALA A 29 -14.73 -5.00 5.75
N CYS A 30 -14.45 -5.80 4.73
CA CYS A 30 -13.78 -5.37 3.51
C CYS A 30 -14.85 -5.24 2.42
N PRO A 31 -15.35 -4.03 2.12
CA PRO A 31 -16.34 -3.85 1.07
C PRO A 31 -15.80 -4.32 -0.29
N ASP A 32 -16.64 -4.95 -1.10
CA ASP A 32 -16.24 -5.53 -2.39
C ASP A 32 -15.58 -4.50 -3.33
N TRP A 33 -16.07 -3.26 -3.30
CA TRP A 33 -15.49 -2.17 -4.11
C TRP A 33 -14.04 -1.85 -3.72
N VAL A 34 -13.67 -1.98 -2.45
CA VAL A 34 -12.29 -1.77 -1.99
C VAL A 34 -11.40 -2.89 -2.50
N TYR A 35 -11.87 -4.13 -2.39
CA TYR A 35 -11.15 -5.29 -2.89
C TYR A 35 -10.95 -5.21 -4.42
N ASN A 36 -11.99 -4.86 -5.17
CA ASN A 36 -11.94 -4.73 -6.62
C ASN A 36 -10.95 -3.65 -7.08
N ASN A 37 -10.88 -2.53 -6.37
CA ASN A 37 -9.99 -1.42 -6.72
C ASN A 37 -8.55 -1.61 -6.22
N ARG A 38 -8.26 -2.61 -5.38
CA ARG A 38 -6.93 -2.85 -4.81
C ARG A 38 -5.85 -3.05 -5.88
N ASN A 39 -6.19 -3.73 -6.97
CA ASN A 39 -5.29 -3.97 -8.10
C ASN A 39 -4.76 -2.66 -8.73
N ILE A 40 -5.54 -1.58 -8.71
CA ILE A 40 -5.09 -0.27 -9.23
C ILE A 40 -3.93 0.26 -8.38
N VAL A 41 -4.08 0.18 -7.06
CA VAL A 41 -3.06 0.61 -6.09
C VAL A 41 -1.83 -0.30 -6.17
N GLU A 42 -2.01 -1.62 -6.27
CA GLU A 42 -0.91 -2.57 -6.42
C GLU A 42 -0.10 -2.33 -7.70
N ARG A 43 -0.78 -2.05 -8.82
CA ARG A 43 -0.12 -1.69 -10.09
C ARG A 43 0.65 -0.39 -10.00
N LEU A 44 0.09 0.64 -9.34
CA LEU A 44 0.83 1.88 -9.08
C LEU A 44 2.12 1.59 -8.29
N TRP A 45 2.02 0.82 -7.20
CA TRP A 45 3.21 0.46 -6.42
C TRP A 45 4.22 -0.38 -7.21
N ALA A 46 3.77 -1.24 -8.12
CA ALA A 46 4.66 -1.98 -9.01
C ALA A 46 5.47 -1.02 -9.89
N ARG A 47 4.80 -0.06 -10.55
CA ARG A 47 5.47 0.96 -11.40
C ARG A 47 6.40 1.87 -10.59
N LEU A 48 5.98 2.31 -9.41
CA LEU A 48 6.83 3.11 -8.54
C LEU A 48 8.11 2.36 -8.11
N LYS A 49 8.04 1.04 -7.93
CA LYS A 49 9.21 0.22 -7.60
C LYS A 49 10.12 -0.08 -8.79
N GLU A 50 9.75 0.29 -10.02
CA GLU A 50 10.72 0.27 -11.13
C GLU A 50 11.84 1.30 -10.92
N TRP A 51 11.54 2.37 -10.16
CA TRP A 51 12.54 3.34 -9.74
C TRP A 51 13.44 2.71 -8.67
N ARG A 52 14.71 2.47 -9.02
CA ARG A 52 15.68 1.85 -8.11
C ARG A 52 15.76 2.59 -6.77
N ALA A 53 15.72 3.92 -6.77
CA ALA A 53 15.73 4.74 -5.55
C ALA A 53 14.54 4.48 -4.61
N VAL A 54 13.36 4.18 -5.17
CA VAL A 54 12.15 3.82 -4.42
C VAL A 54 12.25 2.37 -3.92
N ALA A 55 12.64 1.44 -4.79
CA ALA A 55 12.69 0.01 -4.46
C ALA A 55 13.67 -0.33 -3.34
N THR A 56 14.86 0.27 -3.37
CA THR A 56 15.92 -0.01 -2.39
C THR A 56 15.88 0.93 -1.19
N ARG A 57 15.06 1.99 -1.23
CA ARG A 57 15.03 3.07 -0.23
C ARG A 57 16.43 3.62 0.05
N TYR A 58 17.08 4.16 -0.99
CA TYR A 58 18.44 4.73 -0.85
C TYR A 58 18.50 5.94 0.08
N GLU A 59 17.41 6.69 0.18
CA GLU A 59 17.33 7.91 0.97
C GLU A 59 17.50 7.64 2.46
N LYS A 60 18.46 8.33 3.08
CA LYS A 60 18.77 8.18 4.53
C LYS A 60 17.66 8.70 5.43
N THR A 61 16.94 9.73 5.01
CA THR A 61 15.89 10.37 5.80
C THR A 61 14.51 10.04 5.24
N ALA A 62 13.51 9.99 6.12
CA ALA A 62 12.12 9.80 5.71
C ALA A 62 11.62 10.93 4.80
N VAL A 63 12.07 12.17 5.04
CA VAL A 63 11.69 13.35 4.26
C VAL A 63 12.24 13.26 2.84
N SER A 64 13.52 12.91 2.68
CA SER A 64 14.13 12.73 1.36
C SER A 64 13.45 11.60 0.60
N PHE A 65 13.14 10.48 1.27
CA PHE A 65 12.41 9.37 0.65
C PHE A 65 11.01 9.78 0.18
N ALA A 66 10.28 10.55 1.00
CA ALA A 66 8.98 11.07 0.61
C ALA A 66 9.08 11.99 -0.62
N GLY A 67 10.12 12.82 -0.71
CA GLY A 67 10.39 13.64 -1.89
C GLY A 67 10.59 12.81 -3.16
N VAL A 68 11.41 11.75 -3.09
CA VAL A 68 11.63 10.82 -4.22
C VAL A 68 10.33 10.10 -4.61
N LEU A 69 9.52 9.67 -3.63
CA LEU A 69 8.22 9.06 -3.89
C LEU A 69 7.27 10.02 -4.62
N CYS A 70 7.17 11.28 -4.16
CA CYS A 70 6.35 12.31 -4.81
C CYS A 70 6.81 12.57 -6.24
N LEU A 71 8.12 12.64 -6.47
CA LEU A 71 8.69 12.82 -7.81
C LEU A 71 8.35 11.64 -8.73
N ALA A 72 8.57 10.41 -8.26
CA ALA A 72 8.26 9.19 -9.01
C ALA A 72 6.76 9.10 -9.35
N ALA A 73 5.87 9.42 -8.39
CA ALA A 73 4.43 9.44 -8.62
C ALA A 73 4.01 10.53 -9.62
N THR A 74 4.60 11.72 -9.54
CA THR A 74 4.32 12.81 -10.49
C THR A 74 4.75 12.42 -11.91
N LEU A 75 5.91 11.79 -12.05
CA LEU A 75 6.40 11.33 -13.35
C LEU A 75 5.66 10.11 -13.89
N ASP A 76 5.13 9.24 -13.04
CA ASP A 76 4.21 8.17 -13.45
C ASP A 76 2.88 8.73 -13.95
N TRP A 77 2.38 9.81 -13.34
CA TRP A 77 1.14 10.48 -13.74
C TRP A 77 1.24 11.25 -15.07
N LEU A 78 2.40 11.81 -15.38
CA LEU A 78 2.63 12.58 -16.61
C LEU A 78 2.86 11.71 -17.86
N LYS A 79 3.11 10.40 -17.68
CA LYS A 79 3.25 9.44 -18.78
C LYS A 79 1.88 9.06 -19.33
#